data_AF-A0A8T2EKB9-F1
#
_entry.id   AF-A0A8T2EKB9-F1
#
_cell.length_a   1.000
_cell.length_b   1.000
_cell.length_c   1.000
_cell.angle_alpha   90.00
_cell.angle_beta   90.00
_cell.angle_gamma   90.00
#
_symmetry.space_group_name_H-M   'P 1'
#
loop_
_entity.id
_entity.type
_entity.pdbx_description
1 polymer ?
#
loop_
_entity_poly.entity_id
_entity_poly.type
_entity_poly.pdbx_seq_one_letter_code
_entity_poly.pdbx_strand_id
1 'polypeptide(L)'
;MELNHDSIFAPEVPTEIHGVKVMRQTSDAKLAELGVTSWQLWESMPRKFPWKFKKTETMYFVEGKLKVKVEDHHKEGEALEFVAGDLVVFPQDMNVFVDVIEDVKKRYYRESEIEESELP
;
A
#
# COMPACT_ATOMS: atom_id res chain seq x y z
N MET A 1 17.83 33.93 -17.90
CA MET A 1 18.20 33.63 -16.51
C MET A 1 17.23 32.56 -16.04
N GLU A 2 17.56 31.31 -16.30
CA GLU A 2 16.80 30.15 -15.83
C GLU A 2 17.25 29.90 -14.39
N LEU A 3 16.39 30.20 -13.42
CA LEU A 3 16.63 29.92 -12.01
C LEU A 3 15.40 29.25 -11.41
N ASN A 4 15.45 27.92 -11.47
CA ASN A 4 15.04 26.97 -10.43
C ASN A 4 13.58 26.99 -9.98
N HIS A 5 12.74 26.20 -10.65
CA HIS A 5 11.50 25.65 -10.09
C HIS A 5 11.76 24.40 -9.23
N ASP A 6 12.87 24.39 -8.49
CA ASP A 6 13.20 23.23 -7.69
C ASP A 6 12.65 23.40 -6.26
N SER A 7 11.97 22.34 -5.79
CA SER A 7 11.64 22.06 -4.38
C SER A 7 10.35 22.61 -3.77
N ILE A 8 9.18 22.20 -4.28
CA ILE A 8 7.96 22.03 -3.43
C ILE A 8 7.40 20.58 -3.48
N PHE A 9 7.82 19.75 -4.44
CA PHE A 9 7.53 18.32 -4.37
C PHE A 9 8.55 17.67 -3.43
N ALA A 10 8.19 17.60 -2.15
CA ALA A 10 8.85 16.73 -1.19
C ALA A 10 9.03 15.33 -1.80
N PRO A 11 10.14 14.63 -1.52
CA PRO A 11 10.48 13.41 -2.22
C PRO A 11 9.41 12.34 -1.96
N GLU A 12 8.73 11.91 -3.03
CA GLU A 12 7.88 10.71 -3.07
C GLU A 12 8.72 9.43 -2.94
N VAL A 13 9.77 9.42 -2.09
CA VAL A 13 10.71 8.30 -2.01
C VAL A 13 9.99 7.09 -1.42
N PRO A 14 9.76 6.02 -2.20
CA PRO A 14 9.24 4.79 -1.65
C PRO A 14 10.29 4.23 -0.70
N THR A 15 9.92 4.04 0.56
CA THR A 15 10.75 3.33 1.52
C THR A 15 10.52 1.85 1.29
N GLU A 16 11.56 1.12 0.93
CA GLU A 16 11.49 -0.32 0.79
C GLU A 16 11.87 -0.97 2.12
N ILE A 17 10.90 -1.66 2.73
CA ILE A 17 11.06 -2.30 4.03
C ILE A 17 10.74 -3.78 3.88
N HIS A 18 11.75 -4.64 4.00
CA HIS A 18 11.63 -6.08 3.77
C HIS A 18 11.04 -6.46 2.39
N GLY A 19 11.24 -5.61 1.36
CA GLY A 19 10.66 -5.80 0.02
C GLY A 19 9.25 -5.23 -0.17
N VAL A 20 8.62 -4.74 0.89
CA VAL A 20 7.37 -3.96 0.83
C VAL A 20 7.72 -2.50 0.53
N LYS A 21 7.11 -1.92 -0.50
CA LYS A 21 7.32 -0.50 -0.83
C LYS A 21 6.27 0.34 -0.12
N VAL A 22 6.71 1.28 0.70
CA VAL A 22 5.86 2.18 1.49
C VAL A 22 6.08 3.61 1.00
N MET A 23 5.01 4.26 0.55
CA MET A 23 4.98 5.63 0.07
C MET A 23 4.14 6.46 1.03
N ARG A 24 4.81 7.24 1.87
CA ARG A 24 4.18 8.18 2.81
C ARG A 24 3.95 9.51 2.13
N GLN A 25 2.88 10.20 2.53
CA GLN A 25 2.51 11.52 2.00
C GLN A 25 2.23 11.52 0.48
N THR A 26 1.51 10.49 0.00
CA THR A 26 1.07 10.47 -1.40
C THR A 26 0.09 11.62 -1.67
N SER A 27 0.43 12.52 -2.58
CA SER A 27 -0.42 13.68 -2.91
C SER A 27 -1.70 13.26 -3.64
N ASP A 28 -2.80 13.98 -3.45
CA ASP A 28 -4.09 13.72 -4.10
C ASP A 28 -3.98 13.63 -5.63
N ALA A 29 -3.09 14.43 -6.23
CA ALA A 29 -2.81 14.37 -7.66
C ALA A 29 -2.29 12.98 -8.08
N LYS A 30 -1.33 12.40 -7.34
CA LYS A 30 -0.76 11.08 -7.62
C LYS A 30 -1.78 9.97 -7.39
N LEU A 31 -2.60 10.11 -6.35
CA LEU A 31 -3.72 9.20 -6.08
C LEU A 31 -4.75 9.21 -7.21
N ALA A 32 -5.06 10.39 -7.75
CA ALA A 32 -5.92 10.54 -8.91
C ALA A 32 -5.28 9.94 -10.18
N GLU A 33 -3.99 10.14 -10.41
CA GLU A 33 -3.25 9.53 -11.52
C GLU A 33 -3.22 7.99 -11.43
N LEU A 34 -3.04 7.44 -10.21
CA LEU A 34 -3.13 6.00 -9.94
C LEU A 34 -4.56 5.46 -10.03
N GLY A 35 -5.56 6.34 -10.09
CA GLY A 35 -6.97 5.96 -10.10
C GLY A 35 -7.38 5.22 -8.84
N VAL A 36 -6.84 5.55 -7.66
CA VAL A 36 -7.19 4.86 -6.40
C VAL A 36 -8.70 4.90 -6.13
N THR A 37 -9.39 5.92 -6.65
CA THR A 37 -10.86 6.05 -6.61
C THR A 37 -11.60 4.89 -7.28
N SER A 38 -10.98 4.22 -8.25
CA SER A 38 -11.51 3.06 -8.96
C SER A 38 -11.14 1.73 -8.31
N TRP A 39 -10.21 1.73 -7.35
CA TRP A 39 -9.77 0.53 -6.65
C TRP A 39 -10.86 -0.01 -5.70
N GLN A 40 -10.75 -1.30 -5.34
CA GLN A 40 -11.69 -1.91 -4.42
C GLN A 40 -11.54 -1.28 -3.03
N LEU A 41 -12.65 -0.84 -2.46
CA LEU A 41 -12.68 -0.32 -1.10
C LEU A 41 -12.75 -1.50 -0.12
N TRP A 42 -11.88 -1.48 0.88
CA TRP A 42 -11.85 -2.43 1.97
C TRP A 42 -11.96 -1.69 3.29
N GLU A 43 -12.89 -2.15 4.11
CA GLU A 43 -13.15 -1.62 5.44
C GLU A 43 -13.04 -2.77 6.44
N SER A 44 -12.32 -2.55 7.54
CA SER A 44 -12.17 -3.59 8.56
C SER A 44 -12.03 -3.01 9.96
N MET A 45 -12.65 -3.71 10.90
CA MET A 45 -12.60 -3.39 12.32
C MET A 45 -11.27 -3.82 12.94
N PRO A 46 -10.90 -3.29 14.12
CA PRO A 46 -9.70 -3.70 14.84
C PRO A 46 -9.63 -5.22 15.05
N ARG A 47 -8.69 -5.87 14.37
CA ARG A 47 -8.50 -7.33 14.41
C ARG A 47 -7.12 -7.72 13.91
N LYS A 48 -6.68 -8.90 14.33
CA LYS A 48 -5.40 -9.48 13.93
C LYS A 48 -5.61 -10.72 13.08
N PHE A 49 -4.93 -10.82 11.95
CA PHE A 49 -5.01 -11.99 11.08
C PHE A 49 -3.75 -12.15 10.21
N PRO A 50 -3.33 -13.40 9.96
CA PRO A 50 -2.31 -13.68 8.96
C PRO A 50 -2.88 -13.46 7.55
N TRP A 51 -2.08 -12.86 6.68
CA TRP A 51 -2.41 -12.59 5.28
C TRP A 51 -1.26 -13.00 4.37
N LYS A 52 -1.59 -13.70 3.28
CA LYS A 52 -0.62 -14.10 2.27
C LYS A 52 -0.93 -13.41 0.94
N PHE A 53 0.01 -12.61 0.46
CA PHE A 53 -0.05 -12.03 -0.88
C PHE A 53 0.36 -13.07 -1.91
N LYS A 54 -0.56 -13.43 -2.81
CA LYS A 54 -0.28 -14.36 -3.92
C LYS A 54 0.29 -13.65 -5.15
N LYS A 55 -0.11 -12.39 -5.35
CA LYS A 55 0.32 -11.52 -6.44
C LYS A 55 0.72 -10.17 -5.83
N THR A 56 1.39 -9.34 -6.61
CA THR A 56 1.65 -7.96 -6.22
C THR A 56 0.32 -7.25 -5.97
N GLU A 57 0.17 -6.69 -4.76
CA GLU A 57 -1.05 -6.00 -4.35
C GLU A 57 -0.68 -4.63 -3.81
N THR A 58 -1.29 -3.60 -4.39
CA THR A 58 -1.12 -2.22 -3.93
C THR A 58 -2.30 -1.86 -3.04
N MET A 59 -2.02 -1.23 -1.92
CA MET A 59 -3.01 -0.80 -0.95
C MET A 59 -2.75 0.65 -0.57
N TYR A 60 -3.79 1.46 -0.57
CA TYR A 60 -3.76 2.84 -0.13
C TYR A 60 -4.65 3.00 1.08
N PHE A 61 -4.09 3.43 2.20
CA PHE A 61 -4.83 3.71 3.42
C PHE A 61 -5.52 5.06 3.30
N VAL A 62 -6.84 5.07 3.31
CA VAL A 62 -7.65 6.28 3.31
C VAL A 62 -7.81 6.79 4.75
N GLU A 63 -8.12 5.89 5.67
CA GLU A 63 -8.34 6.21 7.08
C GLU A 63 -7.96 5.04 7.99
N GLY A 64 -7.67 5.34 9.25
CA GLY A 64 -7.38 4.36 10.30
C GLY A 64 -5.90 4.08 10.51
N LYS A 65 -5.65 3.06 11.34
CA LYS A 65 -4.31 2.65 11.75
C LYS A 65 -4.20 1.13 11.82
N LEU A 66 -3.18 0.59 11.16
CA LEU A 66 -2.81 -0.82 11.31
C LEU A 66 -1.31 -1.03 11.33
N LYS A 67 -0.88 -2.20 11.82
CA LYS A 67 0.49 -2.66 11.78
C LYS A 67 0.59 -3.92 10.97
N VAL A 68 1.63 -4.06 10.16
CA VAL A 68 1.90 -5.27 9.39
C VAL A 68 3.26 -5.79 9.78
N LYS A 69 3.31 -7.03 10.25
CA LYS A 69 4.57 -7.72 10.54
C LYS A 69 4.88 -8.64 9.37
N VAL A 70 6.04 -8.48 8.75
CA VAL A 70 6.48 -9.41 7.71
C VAL A 70 6.93 -10.71 8.36
N GLU A 71 6.33 -11.83 7.99
CA GLU A 71 6.76 -13.15 8.45
C GLU A 71 7.92 -13.61 7.56
N ASP A 72 9.15 -13.26 7.96
CA ASP A 72 10.37 -13.79 7.34
C ASP A 72 10.97 -14.91 8.21
N HIS A 73 11.41 -15.99 7.56
CA HIS A 73 11.81 -17.25 8.18
C HIS A 73 12.99 -17.15 9.17
N HIS A 74 13.67 -16.01 9.30
CA HIS A 74 14.87 -15.87 10.13
C HIS A 74 14.90 -14.69 11.12
N LYS A 75 13.85 -13.86 11.20
CA LYS A 75 13.79 -12.74 12.16
C LYS A 75 12.35 -12.45 12.57
N GLU A 76 12.13 -12.10 13.85
CA GLU A 76 10.93 -11.36 14.24
C GLU A 76 10.89 -10.09 13.38
N GLY A 77 10.05 -10.12 12.34
CA GLY A 77 9.94 -9.03 11.38
C GLY A 77 9.51 -7.75 12.08
N GLU A 78 10.11 -6.63 11.66
CA GLU A 78 9.71 -5.33 12.16
C GLU A 78 8.23 -5.07 11.85
N ALA A 79 7.49 -4.55 12.83
CA ALA A 79 6.09 -4.19 12.64
C ALA A 79 6.01 -2.86 11.90
N LEU A 80 5.57 -2.90 10.65
CA LEU A 80 5.36 -1.74 9.81
C LEU A 80 4.04 -1.08 10.17
N GLU A 81 4.11 0.10 10.75
CA GLU A 81 2.91 0.90 11.04
C GLU A 81 2.49 1.68 9.80
N PHE A 82 1.23 1.50 9.43
CA PHE A 82 0.57 2.22 8.34
C PHE A 82 -0.62 3.00 8.88
N VAL A 83 -0.76 4.21 8.37
CA VAL A 83 -1.79 5.18 8.77
C VAL A 83 -2.48 5.74 7.53
N ALA A 84 -3.56 6.49 7.73
CA ALA A 84 -4.21 7.27 6.68
C ALA A 84 -3.19 8.09 5.85
N GLY A 85 -3.22 7.93 4.53
CA GLY A 85 -2.31 8.58 3.58
C GLY A 85 -1.09 7.75 3.15
N ASP A 86 -0.84 6.59 3.77
CA ASP A 86 0.20 5.66 3.33
C ASP A 86 -0.28 4.82 2.13
N LEU A 87 0.54 4.74 1.09
CA LEU A 87 0.40 3.79 0.00
C LEU A 87 1.46 2.70 0.15
N VAL A 88 1.04 1.45 0.12
CA VAL A 88 1.89 0.28 0.27
C VAL A 88 1.73 -0.68 -0.89
N VAL A 89 2.86 -1.16 -1.40
CA VAL A 89 2.90 -2.20 -2.43
C VAL A 89 3.56 -3.42 -1.81
N PHE A 90 2.80 -4.50 -1.75
CA PHE A 90 3.30 -5.80 -1.31
C PHE A 90 3.72 -6.62 -2.52
N PRO A 91 4.92 -7.21 -2.50
CA PRO A 91 5.37 -8.09 -3.57
C PRO A 91 4.60 -9.43 -3.55
N GLN A 92 4.63 -10.15 -4.66
CA GLN A 92 4.07 -11.48 -4.75
C GLN A 92 4.76 -12.49 -3.81
N ASP A 93 4.00 -13.51 -3.40
CA ASP A 93 4.42 -14.60 -2.50
C ASP A 93 4.99 -14.13 -1.15
N MET A 94 4.40 -13.10 -0.55
CA MET A 94 4.78 -12.60 0.77
C MET A 94 3.75 -12.96 1.84
N ASN A 95 4.23 -13.45 2.99
CA ASN A 95 3.41 -13.72 4.17
C ASN A 95 3.59 -12.59 5.17
N VAL A 96 2.48 -12.04 5.64
CA VAL A 96 2.49 -10.98 6.64
C VAL A 96 1.40 -11.21 7.68
N PHE A 97 1.60 -10.67 8.86
CA PHE A 97 0.60 -10.62 9.90
C PHE A 97 0.05 -9.20 10.04
N VAL A 98 -1.24 -9.03 9.78
CA VAL A 98 -1.91 -7.73 9.85
C VAL A 98 -2.55 -7.59 11.22
N ASP A 99 -2.25 -6.50 11.91
CA ASP A 99 -2.78 -6.09 13.21
C ASP A 99 -3.48 -4.74 13.05
N VAL A 100 -4.79 -4.78 12.80
CA VAL A 100 -5.63 -3.59 12.67
C VAL A 100 -5.90 -3.04 14.07
N ILE A 101 -5.40 -1.83 14.34
CA ILE A 101 -5.46 -1.18 15.66
C ILE A 101 -6.75 -0.36 15.81
N GLU A 102 -7.11 0.37 14.75
CA GLU A 102 -8.31 1.21 14.66
C GLU A 102 -9.13 0.78 13.44
N ASP A 103 -10.39 1.19 13.32
CA ASP A 103 -11.15 0.96 12.08
C ASP A 103 -10.36 1.50 10.89
N VAL A 104 -10.07 0.62 9.93
CA VAL A 104 -9.27 0.95 8.77
C VAL A 104 -10.14 0.96 7.54
N LYS A 105 -10.02 2.05 6.78
CA LYS A 105 -10.54 2.19 5.44
C LYS A 105 -9.37 2.30 4.47
N LYS A 106 -9.24 1.31 3.59
CA LYS A 106 -8.17 1.29 2.58
C LYS A 106 -8.73 0.90 1.24
N ARG A 107 -8.07 1.35 0.18
CA ARG A 107 -8.36 0.98 -1.20
C ARG A 107 -7.27 0.05 -1.66
N TYR A 108 -7.61 -1.08 -2.24
CA TYR A 108 -6.62 -2.05 -2.72
C TYR A 108 -6.83 -2.37 -4.19
N TYR A 109 -5.72 -2.50 -4.88
CA TYR A 109 -5.63 -2.95 -6.25
C TYR A 109 -4.77 -4.19 -6.30
N ARG A 110 -5.41 -5.30 -6.66
CA ARG A 110 -4.71 -6.51 -7.05
C ARG A 110 -4.51 -6.45 -8.55
N GLU A 111 -3.31 -6.71 -9.02
CA GLU A 111 -3.07 -6.98 -10.43
C GLU A 111 -3.79 -8.29 -10.80
N SER A 112 -5.05 -8.16 -11.19
CA SER A 112 -5.80 -9.23 -11.85
C SER A 112 -5.31 -9.28 -13.29
N GLU A 113 -5.03 -10.49 -13.80
CA GLU A 113 -4.82 -10.67 -15.23
C GLU A 113 -6.03 -10.06 -15.93
N ILE A 114 -5.81 -8.98 -16.67
CA ILE A 114 -6.72 -8.61 -17.73
C ILE A 114 -6.56 -9.77 -18.72
N GLU A 115 -7.47 -10.75 -18.66
CA GLU A 115 -7.78 -11.52 -19.86
C GLU A 115 -8.23 -10.46 -20.87
N GLU A 116 -7.38 -10.19 -21.86
CA GLU A 116 -7.69 -9.42 -23.06
C GLU A 116 -8.84 -10.14 -23.79
N SER A 117 -10.06 -9.95 -23.28
CA SER A 117 -11.25 -10.60 -23.78
C SER A 117 -12.23 -9.54 -24.27
N GLU A 118 -11.77 -8.63 -25.14
CA GLU A 118 -12.64 -7.87 -26.03
C GLU A 118 -11.98 -7.74 -27.41
N LEU A 119 -11.99 -8.84 -28.16
CA LEU A 119 -12.00 -8.82 -29.62
C LEU A 119 -13.27 -9.52 -30.11
N PRO A 120 -14.32 -8.76 -30.46
CA PRO A 120 -15.19 -9.07 -31.58
C PRO A 120 -14.82 -8.26 -32.83
#